data_AF-A0A2M6ZRB8-F1
#
_entry.id   AF-A0A2M6ZRB8-F1
#
_cell.length_a   1.000
_cell.length_b   1.000
_cell.length_c   1.000
_cell.angle_alpha   90.00
_cell.angle_beta   90.00
_cell.angle_gamma   90.00
#
_symmetry.space_group_name_H-M   'P 1'
#
loop_
_entity.id
_entity.type
_entity.pdbx_description
1 polymer ?
#
loop_
_entity_poly.entity_id
_entity_poly.type
_entity_poly.pdbx_seq_one_letter_code
_entity_poly.pdbx_strand_id
1 'polypeptide(L)'
;MKIRNKLLVGMLPLVCIVFVSLVYITYKTTHDALEREIHARSTSLLDYYVAELDSKLKDMETLAQGLKVSLESMNVVTEDDVKKLIQNFLNTKEDAYGSTVSFQPSSLDAGKDLVGPYYHRVGDKLVYTDLAQPSYNYPKWDWYKIPIETGKPLWSEPYIDLGGGNITMITYSLPFYKDDKPWGVATVDIALSKFTKIIDDIGLNKNGYAFLLRKSGVLLSLRSEGWKLKTTIFEIAKEYHSEELEKLGNKMIIGGTGFTYLKNPLDYEPSWIAFGPIPSTGWSLAIVLPEKN
;
A
#
# COMPACT_ATOMS: atom_id res chain seq x y z
N MET A 1 65.65 37.91 -11.12
CA MET A 1 64.27 37.72 -11.66
C MET A 1 63.73 39.07 -12.12
N LYS A 2 63.31 39.20 -13.39
CA LYS A 2 62.65 40.42 -13.90
C LYS A 2 61.42 40.74 -13.03
N ILE A 3 61.15 42.01 -12.75
CA ILE A 3 60.03 42.49 -11.90
C ILE A 3 58.69 41.81 -12.28
N ARG A 4 58.46 41.59 -13.57
CA ARG A 4 57.33 40.84 -14.14
C ARG A 4 57.12 39.46 -13.50
N ASN A 5 58.18 38.67 -13.29
CA ASN A 5 58.05 37.32 -12.73
C ASN A 5 57.77 37.35 -11.22
N LYS A 6 58.21 38.38 -10.49
CA LYS A 6 57.85 38.54 -9.07
C LYS A 6 56.38 38.89 -8.90
N LEU A 7 55.83 39.76 -9.76
CA LEU A 7 54.39 40.08 -9.78
C LEU A 7 53.54 38.87 -10.14
N LEU A 8 53.92 38.10 -11.17
CA LEU A 8 53.21 36.89 -11.58
C LEU A 8 53.14 35.83 -10.47
N VAL A 9 54.25 35.58 -9.77
CA VAL A 9 54.31 34.60 -8.67
C VAL A 9 53.47 35.03 -7.46
N GLY A 10 53.28 36.33 -7.23
CA GLY A 10 52.41 36.84 -6.15
C GLY A 10 50.92 36.84 -6.50
N MET A 11 50.57 37.10 -7.77
CA MET A 11 49.17 37.18 -8.21
C MET A 11 48.55 35.80 -8.51
N LEU A 12 49.32 34.84 -9.03
CA LEU A 12 48.82 33.52 -9.40
C LEU A 12 48.15 32.78 -8.21
N PRO A 13 48.76 32.71 -7.01
CA PRO A 13 48.15 32.03 -5.86
C PRO A 13 46.85 32.71 -5.43
N LEU A 14 46.79 34.04 -5.49
CA LEU A 14 45.60 34.81 -5.14
C LEU A 14 44.44 34.49 -6.09
N VAL A 15 44.71 34.45 -7.40
CA VAL A 15 43.71 34.07 -8.42
C VAL A 15 43.25 32.62 -8.22
N CYS A 16 44.18 31.70 -7.95
CA CYS A 16 43.85 30.30 -7.66
C CYS A 16 42.96 30.17 -6.42
N ILE A 17 43.25 30.90 -5.33
CA ILE A 17 42.45 30.88 -4.11
C ILE A 17 41.03 31.39 -4.38
N VAL A 18 40.89 32.50 -5.12
CA VAL A 18 39.58 33.03 -5.50
C VAL A 18 38.82 32.03 -6.37
N PHE A 19 39.48 31.42 -7.35
CA PHE A 19 38.85 30.44 -8.24
C PHE A 19 38.40 29.17 -7.49
N VAL A 20 39.25 28.61 -6.63
CA VAL A 20 38.91 27.45 -5.79
C VAL A 20 37.77 27.78 -4.84
N SER A 21 37.77 28.98 -4.25
CA SER A 21 36.70 29.43 -3.36
C SER A 21 35.37 29.57 -4.12
N LEU A 22 35.40 30.15 -5.32
CA LEU A 22 34.23 30.27 -6.19
C LEU A 22 33.67 28.89 -6.58
N VAL A 23 34.55 27.96 -7.00
CA VAL A 23 34.17 26.58 -7.33
C VAL A 23 33.56 25.89 -6.12
N TYR A 24 34.16 26.03 -4.94
CA TYR A 24 33.65 25.44 -3.71
C TYR A 24 32.27 26.00 -3.30
N ILE A 25 32.11 27.32 -3.35
CA ILE A 25 30.81 27.97 -3.07
C ILE A 25 29.75 27.52 -4.06
N THR A 26 30.10 27.47 -5.35
CA THR A 26 29.19 27.04 -6.41
C THR A 26 28.78 25.59 -6.19
N TYR A 27 29.76 24.69 -5.99
CA TYR A 27 29.52 23.28 -5.70
C TYR A 27 28.58 23.09 -4.50
N LYS A 28 28.87 23.75 -3.38
CA LYS A 28 28.04 23.65 -2.18
C LYS A 28 26.62 24.19 -2.42
N THR A 29 26.50 25.35 -3.05
CA THR A 29 25.19 25.96 -3.34
C THR A 29 24.35 25.08 -4.25
N THR A 30 24.97 24.49 -5.29
CA THR A 30 24.31 23.58 -6.22
C THR A 30 23.88 22.29 -5.52
N HIS A 31 24.73 21.71 -4.69
CA HIS A 31 24.41 20.49 -3.94
C HIS A 31 23.28 20.70 -2.94
N ASP A 32 23.36 21.76 -2.12
CA ASP A 32 22.32 22.11 -1.14
C ASP A 32 20.99 22.50 -1.82
N ALA A 33 21.04 23.07 -3.03
CA ALA A 33 19.84 23.36 -3.81
C ALA A 33 19.20 22.07 -4.36
N LEU A 34 20.01 21.15 -4.88
CA LEU A 34 19.57 19.86 -5.41
C LEU A 34 18.91 19.00 -4.32
N GLU A 35 19.53 18.88 -3.14
CA GLU A 35 18.96 18.11 -2.02
C GLU A 35 17.62 18.69 -1.58
N ARG A 36 17.51 20.02 -1.47
CA ARG A 36 16.24 20.69 -1.13
C ARG A 36 15.16 20.46 -2.18
N GLU A 37 15.52 20.45 -3.46
CA GLU A 37 14.60 20.17 -4.55
C GLU A 37 14.13 18.71 -4.51
N ILE A 38 15.04 17.75 -4.30
CA ILE A 38 14.70 16.33 -4.13
C ILE A 38 13.77 16.17 -2.93
N HIS A 39 14.10 16.76 -1.78
CA HIS A 39 13.25 16.71 -0.59
C HIS A 39 11.85 17.27 -0.87
N ALA A 40 11.75 18.50 -1.41
CA ALA A 40 10.47 19.15 -1.68
C ALA A 40 9.62 18.35 -2.69
N ARG A 41 10.23 17.85 -3.77
CA ARG A 41 9.55 17.03 -4.77
C ARG A 41 9.11 15.69 -4.21
N SER A 42 9.96 15.02 -3.44
CA SER A 42 9.64 13.72 -2.82
C SER A 42 8.49 13.83 -1.85
N THR A 43 8.49 14.87 -1.01
CA THR A 43 7.39 15.15 -0.07
C THR A 43 6.10 15.47 -0.81
N SER A 44 6.15 16.28 -1.87
CA SER A 44 4.96 16.59 -2.67
C SER A 44 4.38 15.36 -3.37
N LEU A 45 5.25 14.49 -3.91
CA LEU A 45 4.86 13.21 -4.50
C LEU A 45 4.27 12.29 -3.42
N LEU A 46 4.92 12.18 -2.27
CA LEU A 46 4.44 11.38 -1.14
C LEU A 46 3.04 11.83 -0.73
N ASP A 47 2.84 13.13 -0.52
CA ASP A 47 1.54 13.68 -0.10
C ASP A 47 0.45 13.39 -1.13
N TYR A 48 0.76 13.54 -2.42
CA TYR A 48 -0.16 13.21 -3.51
C TYR A 48 -0.58 11.73 -3.48
N TYR A 49 0.39 10.81 -3.45
CA TYR A 49 0.10 9.38 -3.48
C TYR A 49 -0.49 8.85 -2.17
N VAL A 50 -0.13 9.43 -1.02
CA VAL A 50 -0.80 9.15 0.25
C VAL A 50 -2.28 9.55 0.14
N ALA A 51 -2.58 10.74 -0.37
CA ALA A 51 -3.96 11.20 -0.54
C ALA A 51 -4.74 10.35 -1.55
N GLU A 52 -4.12 9.98 -2.67
CA GLU A 52 -4.74 9.12 -3.69
C GLU A 52 -5.06 7.73 -3.14
N LEU A 53 -4.10 7.08 -2.47
CA LEU A 53 -4.29 5.77 -1.86
C LEU A 53 -5.31 5.81 -0.72
N ASP A 54 -5.25 6.83 0.14
CA ASP A 54 -6.22 7.03 1.22
C ASP A 54 -7.64 7.18 0.69
N SER A 55 -7.81 7.96 -0.39
CA SER A 55 -9.11 8.13 -1.06
C SER A 55 -9.63 6.81 -1.64
N LYS A 56 -8.77 6.04 -2.33
CA LYS A 56 -9.14 4.74 -2.89
C LYS A 56 -9.53 3.74 -1.81
N LEU A 57 -8.80 3.70 -0.70
CA LEU A 57 -9.11 2.82 0.43
C LEU A 57 -10.44 3.19 1.08
N LYS A 58 -10.68 4.49 1.34
CA LYS A 58 -11.97 4.99 1.85
C LYS A 58 -13.14 4.68 0.93
N ASP A 59 -12.93 4.75 -0.38
CA ASP A 59 -13.94 4.37 -1.37
C ASP A 59 -14.33 2.88 -1.26
N MET A 60 -13.35 2.00 -1.03
CA MET A 60 -13.62 0.57 -0.81
C MET A 60 -14.32 0.32 0.52
N GLU A 61 -13.92 1.01 1.59
CA GLU A 61 -14.60 0.95 2.89
C GLU A 61 -16.06 1.41 2.77
N THR A 62 -16.30 2.47 2.00
CA THR A 62 -17.65 3.01 1.73
C THR A 62 -18.50 2.00 0.94
N LEU A 63 -17.90 1.28 -0.01
CA LEU A 63 -18.60 0.22 -0.75
C LEU A 63 -19.04 -0.92 0.18
N ALA A 64 -18.16 -1.39 1.07
CA ALA A 64 -18.51 -2.38 2.09
C ALA A 64 -19.60 -1.87 3.05
N GLN A 65 -19.50 -0.60 3.47
CA GLN A 65 -20.47 0.03 4.33
C GLN A 65 -21.85 0.14 3.65
N GLY A 66 -21.89 0.43 2.35
CA GLY A 66 -23.12 0.44 1.57
C GLY A 66 -23.77 -0.95 1.47
N LEU A 67 -22.97 -2.00 1.27
CA LEU A 67 -23.45 -3.39 1.31
C LEU A 67 -24.03 -3.73 2.68
N LYS A 68 -23.31 -3.42 3.76
CA LYS A 68 -23.76 -3.61 5.14
C LYS A 68 -25.12 -2.93 5.38
N VAL A 69 -25.21 -1.62 5.15
CA VAL A 69 -26.45 -0.86 5.41
C VAL A 69 -27.62 -1.40 4.59
N SER A 70 -27.38 -1.75 3.32
CA SER A 70 -28.41 -2.34 2.47
C SER A 70 -28.93 -3.64 3.06
N LEU A 71 -28.05 -4.55 3.46
CA LEU A 71 -28.42 -5.85 4.04
C LEU A 71 -29.14 -5.70 5.38
N GLU A 72 -28.65 -4.84 6.27
CA GLU A 72 -29.24 -4.61 7.60
C GLU A 72 -30.63 -3.96 7.51
N SER A 73 -30.92 -3.24 6.42
CA SER A 73 -32.22 -2.62 6.18
C SER A 73 -33.28 -3.54 5.59
N MET A 74 -32.89 -4.73 5.09
CA MET A 74 -33.80 -5.66 4.42
C MET A 74 -34.47 -6.59 5.43
N ASN A 75 -35.81 -6.64 5.42
CA ASN A 75 -36.57 -7.56 6.27
C ASN A 75 -36.36 -9.03 5.85
N VAL A 76 -36.45 -9.30 4.56
CA VAL A 76 -36.24 -10.62 3.95
C VAL A 76 -35.13 -10.47 2.91
N VAL A 77 -34.15 -11.37 2.97
CA VAL A 77 -33.02 -11.41 2.06
C VAL A 77 -32.93 -12.80 1.46
N THR A 78 -32.84 -12.88 0.14
CA THR A 78 -32.54 -14.13 -0.58
C THR A 78 -31.11 -14.12 -1.11
N GLU A 79 -30.56 -15.28 -1.42
CA GLU A 79 -29.22 -15.36 -2.04
C GLU A 79 -29.17 -14.59 -3.38
N ASP A 80 -30.26 -14.57 -4.14
CA ASP A 80 -30.33 -13.86 -5.42
C ASP A 80 -30.35 -12.34 -5.24
N ASP A 81 -30.97 -11.84 -4.17
CA ASP A 81 -30.92 -10.41 -3.82
C ASP A 81 -29.48 -10.00 -3.48
N VAL A 82 -28.79 -10.83 -2.70
CA VAL A 82 -27.38 -10.62 -2.33
C VAL A 82 -26.49 -10.62 -3.56
N LYS A 83 -26.66 -11.59 -4.47
CA LYS A 83 -25.90 -11.67 -5.73
C LYS A 83 -26.06 -10.39 -6.55
N LYS A 84 -27.30 -9.93 -6.76
CA LYS A 84 -27.58 -8.69 -7.51
C LYS A 84 -26.98 -7.48 -6.82
N LEU A 85 -27.07 -7.42 -5.49
CA LEU A 85 -26.53 -6.33 -4.69
C LEU A 85 -25.01 -6.23 -4.89
N ILE A 86 -24.28 -7.34 -4.71
CA ILE A 86 -22.82 -7.40 -4.93
C ILE A 86 -22.47 -6.92 -6.35
N GLN A 87 -23.15 -7.42 -7.38
CA GLN A 87 -22.90 -7.03 -8.77
C GLN A 87 -23.12 -5.52 -8.98
N ASN A 88 -24.22 -4.96 -8.46
CA ASN A 88 -24.52 -3.54 -8.57
C ASN A 88 -23.42 -2.69 -7.93
N PHE A 89 -22.99 -3.04 -6.71
CA PHE A 89 -21.93 -2.30 -6.03
C PHE A 89 -20.59 -2.41 -6.77
N LEU A 90 -20.19 -3.62 -7.20
CA LEU A 90 -18.96 -3.79 -7.97
C LEU A 90 -18.99 -2.99 -9.28
N ASN A 91 -20.13 -2.90 -9.97
CA ASN A 91 -20.27 -2.09 -11.19
C ASN A 91 -20.08 -0.58 -10.95
N THR A 92 -20.22 -0.09 -9.72
CA THR A 92 -19.96 1.34 -9.40
C THR A 92 -18.48 1.65 -9.15
N LYS A 93 -17.64 0.63 -8.90
CA LYS A 93 -16.22 0.80 -8.56
C LYS A 93 -15.38 -0.23 -9.30
N GLU A 94 -14.78 0.18 -10.42
CA GLU A 94 -13.86 -0.66 -11.20
C GLU A 94 -12.59 -1.04 -10.44
N ASP A 95 -12.20 -0.22 -9.46
CA ASP A 95 -11.04 -0.45 -8.60
C ASP A 95 -11.22 -1.66 -7.67
N ALA A 96 -12.45 -2.01 -7.29
CA ALA A 96 -12.73 -3.22 -6.53
C ALA A 96 -12.47 -4.47 -7.40
N TYR A 97 -11.66 -5.40 -6.90
CA TYR A 97 -11.41 -6.68 -7.55
C TYR A 97 -12.60 -7.62 -7.41
N GLY A 98 -13.15 -7.72 -6.20
CA GLY A 98 -14.25 -8.60 -5.89
C GLY A 98 -14.94 -8.23 -4.59
N SER A 99 -16.04 -8.89 -4.31
CA SER A 99 -16.81 -8.72 -3.08
C SER A 99 -17.65 -9.96 -2.82
N THR A 100 -17.67 -10.40 -1.56
CA THR A 100 -18.58 -11.41 -1.02
C THR A 100 -19.42 -10.82 0.10
N VAL A 101 -20.62 -11.37 0.25
CA VAL A 101 -21.44 -11.28 1.46
C VAL A 101 -21.56 -12.70 1.99
N SER A 102 -20.79 -13.01 3.02
CA SER A 102 -20.71 -14.34 3.61
C SER A 102 -21.47 -14.37 4.93
N PHE A 103 -22.47 -15.24 5.03
CA PHE A 103 -23.37 -15.32 6.17
C PHE A 103 -22.81 -16.22 7.27
N GLN A 104 -23.25 -16.00 8.51
CA GLN A 104 -23.08 -16.96 9.59
C GLN A 104 -23.73 -18.31 9.23
N PRO A 105 -23.15 -19.45 9.68
CA PRO A 105 -23.74 -20.75 9.45
C PRO A 105 -25.20 -20.79 9.90
N SER A 106 -26.06 -21.34 9.05
CA SER A 106 -27.51 -21.46 9.27
C SER A 106 -28.24 -20.13 9.54
N SER A 107 -27.67 -18.98 9.18
CA SER A 107 -28.27 -17.66 9.45
C SER A 107 -29.15 -17.12 8.31
N LEU A 108 -29.04 -17.71 7.11
CA LEU A 108 -29.88 -17.41 5.96
C LEU A 108 -30.70 -18.64 5.59
N ASP A 109 -32.02 -18.48 5.46
CA ASP A 109 -32.92 -19.57 5.05
C ASP A 109 -32.83 -19.79 3.54
N ALA A 110 -31.78 -20.51 3.11
CA ALA A 110 -31.46 -20.79 1.72
C ALA A 110 -31.34 -22.30 1.40
N GLY A 111 -31.78 -23.18 2.32
CA GLY A 111 -31.67 -24.63 2.16
C GLY A 111 -30.24 -25.19 2.21
N LYS A 112 -29.25 -24.38 2.62
CA LYS A 112 -27.85 -24.76 2.83
C LYS A 112 -27.30 -24.11 4.10
N ASP A 113 -26.33 -24.76 4.73
CA ASP A 113 -25.73 -24.29 5.99
C ASP A 113 -24.86 -23.03 5.79
N LEU A 114 -24.11 -22.98 4.69
CA LEU A 114 -23.24 -21.85 4.37
C LEU A 114 -23.72 -21.12 3.11
N VAL A 115 -23.73 -19.80 3.17
CA VAL A 115 -24.08 -18.93 2.05
C VAL A 115 -23.01 -17.85 1.92
N GLY A 116 -22.26 -17.87 0.81
CA GLY A 116 -21.21 -16.89 0.54
C GLY A 116 -21.04 -16.66 -0.96
N PRO A 117 -22.03 -16.02 -1.62
CA PRO A 117 -21.89 -15.64 -3.02
C PRO A 117 -20.75 -14.63 -3.17
N TYR A 118 -19.81 -14.94 -4.06
CA TYR A 118 -18.69 -14.08 -4.38
C TYR A 118 -18.72 -13.69 -5.85
N TYR A 119 -18.47 -12.42 -6.13
CA TYR A 119 -18.18 -11.95 -7.48
C TYR A 119 -16.81 -11.32 -7.52
N HIS A 120 -16.04 -11.64 -8.56
CA HIS A 120 -14.74 -11.04 -8.81
C HIS A 120 -14.51 -10.75 -10.29
N ARG A 121 -13.54 -9.88 -10.57
CA ARG A 121 -13.19 -9.48 -11.92
C ARG A 121 -12.23 -10.47 -12.57
N VAL A 122 -12.54 -10.87 -13.80
CA VAL A 122 -11.63 -11.55 -14.72
C VAL A 122 -11.64 -10.76 -16.02
N GLY A 123 -10.62 -9.93 -16.22
CA GLY A 123 -10.68 -8.83 -17.19
C GLY A 123 -11.81 -7.86 -16.83
N ASP A 124 -12.63 -7.51 -17.80
CA ASP A 124 -13.74 -6.55 -17.62
C ASP A 124 -15.04 -7.20 -17.14
N LYS A 125 -15.05 -8.52 -16.90
CA LYS A 125 -16.26 -9.28 -16.55
C LYS A 125 -16.29 -9.65 -15.08
N LEU A 126 -17.49 -9.61 -14.50
CA LEU A 126 -17.76 -10.20 -13.18
C LEU A 126 -18.05 -11.69 -13.32
N VAL A 127 -17.30 -12.50 -12.59
CA VAL A 127 -17.43 -13.95 -12.51
C VAL A 127 -17.93 -14.32 -11.12
N TYR A 128 -18.91 -15.23 -11.07
CA TYR A 128 -19.47 -15.76 -9.84
C TYR A 128 -18.69 -16.99 -9.36
N THR A 129 -18.44 -17.04 -8.06
CA THR A 129 -17.89 -18.19 -7.34
C THR A 129 -18.67 -18.38 -6.04
N ASP A 130 -18.93 -19.63 -5.66
CA ASP A 130 -19.55 -19.94 -4.36
C ASP A 130 -18.45 -20.26 -3.33
N LEU A 131 -18.27 -19.40 -2.32
CA LEU A 131 -17.27 -19.62 -1.27
C LEU A 131 -17.74 -20.63 -0.21
N ALA A 132 -19.01 -21.01 -0.22
CA ALA A 132 -19.58 -22.01 0.69
C ALA A 132 -19.15 -23.45 0.36
N GLN A 133 -18.42 -23.65 -0.74
CA GLN A 133 -17.92 -24.97 -1.14
C GLN A 133 -17.01 -25.58 -0.06
N PRO A 134 -17.08 -26.90 0.21
CA PRO A 134 -16.27 -27.55 1.24
C PRO A 134 -14.76 -27.36 1.08
N SER A 135 -14.29 -27.21 -0.16
CA SER A 135 -12.90 -26.97 -0.50
C SER A 135 -12.39 -25.59 -0.06
N TYR A 136 -13.27 -24.58 -0.04
CA TYR A 136 -12.91 -23.22 0.36
C TYR A 136 -13.23 -22.97 1.84
N ASN A 137 -14.45 -23.29 2.27
CA ASN A 137 -14.90 -23.20 3.67
C ASN A 137 -14.55 -21.85 4.31
N TYR A 138 -15.20 -20.78 3.80
CA TYR A 138 -14.91 -19.39 4.21
C TYR A 138 -14.89 -19.13 5.73
N PRO A 139 -15.67 -19.84 6.59
CA PRO A 139 -15.60 -19.62 8.05
C PRO A 139 -14.21 -19.80 8.66
N LYS A 140 -13.29 -20.51 7.98
CA LYS A 140 -11.91 -20.72 8.44
C LYS A 140 -10.95 -19.60 8.07
N TRP A 141 -11.34 -18.70 7.17
CA TRP A 141 -10.46 -17.66 6.67
C TRP A 141 -10.45 -16.43 7.58
N ASP A 142 -9.28 -15.83 7.76
CA ASP A 142 -9.07 -14.69 8.66
C ASP A 142 -9.95 -13.48 8.31
N TRP A 143 -10.17 -13.24 7.02
CA TRP A 143 -11.04 -12.16 6.52
C TRP A 143 -12.50 -12.33 7.00
N TYR A 144 -12.96 -13.55 7.25
CA TYR A 144 -14.30 -13.82 7.78
C TYR A 144 -14.29 -13.92 9.31
N LYS A 145 -13.40 -14.75 9.84
CA LYS A 145 -13.38 -15.15 11.25
C LYS A 145 -13.10 -13.97 12.17
N ILE A 146 -12.08 -13.16 11.86
CA ILE A 146 -11.64 -12.09 12.76
C ILE A 146 -12.72 -11.00 12.90
N PRO A 147 -13.38 -10.50 11.84
CA PRO A 147 -14.47 -9.53 11.99
C PRO A 147 -15.66 -10.07 12.79
N ILE A 148 -16.02 -11.34 12.61
CA ILE A 148 -17.09 -11.98 13.37
C ILE A 148 -16.75 -12.07 14.86
N GLU A 149 -15.52 -12.48 15.20
CA GLU A 149 -15.08 -12.63 16.59
C GLU A 149 -14.86 -11.29 17.29
N THR A 150 -14.38 -10.28 16.57
CA THR A 150 -14.04 -8.97 17.16
C THR A 150 -15.17 -7.95 17.08
N GLY A 151 -16.14 -8.16 16.19
CA GLY A 151 -17.19 -7.20 15.87
C GLY A 151 -16.67 -5.90 15.23
N LYS A 152 -15.44 -5.91 14.69
CA LYS A 152 -14.77 -4.73 14.14
C LYS A 152 -14.40 -4.93 12.67
N PRO A 153 -14.37 -3.86 11.88
CA PRO A 153 -13.84 -3.92 10.52
C PRO A 153 -12.36 -4.31 10.52
N LEU A 154 -11.93 -4.98 9.45
CA LEU A 154 -10.56 -5.44 9.28
C LEU A 154 -10.13 -5.30 7.82
N TRP A 155 -9.00 -4.64 7.59
CA TRP A 155 -8.20 -4.93 6.41
C TRP A 155 -7.30 -6.14 6.66
N SER A 156 -7.40 -7.19 5.85
CA SER A 156 -6.60 -8.41 6.00
C SER A 156 -5.09 -8.15 5.78
N GLU A 157 -4.25 -9.08 6.22
CA GLU A 157 -2.91 -9.22 5.64
C GLU A 157 -3.02 -9.69 4.18
N PRO A 158 -2.00 -9.46 3.33
CA PRO A 158 -1.91 -10.09 2.02
C PRO A 158 -2.11 -11.61 2.08
N TYR A 159 -2.98 -12.11 1.22
CA TYR A 159 -3.20 -13.55 1.06
C TYR A 159 -3.49 -13.90 -0.40
N ILE A 160 -3.26 -15.16 -0.74
CA ILE A 160 -3.68 -15.72 -2.03
C ILE A 160 -5.06 -16.33 -1.82
N ASP A 161 -6.05 -15.85 -2.58
CA ASP A 161 -7.43 -16.31 -2.47
C ASP A 161 -7.66 -17.62 -3.24
N LEU A 162 -6.99 -18.69 -2.80
CA LEU A 162 -7.05 -20.01 -3.43
C LEU A 162 -8.46 -20.59 -3.36
N GLY A 163 -9.05 -20.88 -4.51
CA GLY A 163 -10.41 -21.42 -4.62
C GLY A 163 -11.53 -20.36 -4.63
N GLY A 164 -11.19 -19.09 -4.43
CA GLY A 164 -12.05 -17.94 -4.70
C GLY A 164 -11.67 -17.27 -6.02
N GLY A 165 -11.04 -16.09 -5.94
CA GLY A 165 -10.57 -15.31 -7.07
C GLY A 165 -9.16 -15.65 -7.56
N ASN A 166 -8.44 -16.55 -6.88
CA ASN A 166 -7.12 -17.08 -7.25
C ASN A 166 -6.06 -16.02 -7.57
N ILE A 167 -6.06 -14.93 -6.80
CA ILE A 167 -5.12 -13.82 -6.92
C ILE A 167 -4.59 -13.43 -5.53
N THR A 168 -3.44 -12.78 -5.50
CA THR A 168 -2.95 -12.12 -4.29
C THR A 168 -3.70 -10.81 -4.05
N MET A 169 -4.36 -10.71 -2.90
CA MET A 169 -5.22 -9.58 -2.56
C MET A 169 -5.10 -9.17 -1.09
N ILE A 170 -5.71 -8.04 -0.79
CA ILE A 170 -6.10 -7.64 0.55
C ILE A 170 -7.61 -7.40 0.56
N THR A 171 -8.24 -7.68 1.69
CA THR A 171 -9.70 -7.62 1.82
C THR A 171 -10.08 -6.73 2.97
N TYR A 172 -10.93 -5.73 2.69
CA TYR A 172 -11.67 -5.05 3.74
C TYR A 172 -12.89 -5.86 4.10
N SER A 173 -13.02 -6.19 5.37
CA SER A 173 -14.07 -7.05 5.89
C SER A 173 -14.85 -6.28 6.95
N LEU A 174 -16.16 -6.22 6.79
CA LEU A 174 -17.05 -5.46 7.66
C LEU A 174 -18.17 -6.39 8.17
N PRO A 175 -18.24 -6.65 9.49
CA PRO A 175 -19.30 -7.48 10.02
C PRO A 175 -20.63 -6.71 9.99
N PHE A 176 -21.71 -7.41 9.67
CA PHE A 176 -23.07 -6.87 9.68
C PHE A 176 -23.97 -7.73 10.56
N TYR A 177 -25.05 -7.12 11.05
CA TYR A 177 -25.86 -7.64 12.14
C TYR A 177 -27.34 -7.70 11.77
N LYS A 178 -28.05 -8.67 12.34
CA LYS A 178 -29.51 -8.76 12.27
C LYS A 178 -30.02 -9.06 13.67
N ASP A 179 -30.96 -8.26 14.14
CA ASP A 179 -31.50 -8.36 15.51
C ASP A 179 -30.39 -8.39 16.58
N ASP A 180 -29.43 -7.47 16.48
CA ASP A 180 -28.24 -7.35 17.34
C ASP A 180 -27.30 -8.57 17.38
N LYS A 181 -27.48 -9.54 16.49
CA LYS A 181 -26.61 -10.72 16.35
C LYS A 181 -25.76 -10.61 15.10
N PRO A 182 -24.48 -11.04 15.14
CA PRO A 182 -23.66 -11.14 13.94
C PRO A 182 -24.38 -11.98 12.90
N TRP A 183 -24.58 -11.43 11.71
CA TRP A 183 -25.33 -12.08 10.64
C TRP A 183 -24.42 -12.53 9.49
N GLY A 184 -23.30 -11.83 9.30
CA GLY A 184 -22.26 -12.19 8.35
C GLY A 184 -21.18 -11.13 8.21
N VAL A 185 -20.39 -11.23 7.14
CA VAL A 185 -19.34 -10.30 6.76
C VAL A 185 -19.55 -9.87 5.31
N ALA A 186 -19.62 -8.55 5.09
CA ALA A 186 -19.54 -7.95 3.77
C ALA A 186 -18.10 -7.54 3.50
N THR A 187 -17.62 -7.77 2.28
CA THR A 187 -16.21 -7.58 1.94
C THR A 187 -16.03 -6.75 0.68
N VAL A 188 -14.83 -6.18 0.55
CA VAL A 188 -14.31 -5.62 -0.70
C VAL A 188 -12.85 -6.02 -0.84
N ASP A 189 -12.53 -6.64 -1.97
CA ASP A 189 -11.19 -7.12 -2.27
C ASP A 189 -10.47 -6.15 -3.18
N ILE A 190 -9.18 -5.94 -2.91
CA ILE A 190 -8.27 -5.22 -3.79
C ILE A 190 -7.14 -6.17 -4.18
N ALA A 191 -6.98 -6.39 -5.48
CA ALA A 191 -5.82 -7.11 -6.01
C ALA A 191 -4.55 -6.30 -5.73
N LEU A 192 -3.51 -6.93 -5.17
CA LEU A 192 -2.26 -6.24 -4.85
C LEU A 192 -1.56 -5.66 -6.07
N SER A 193 -1.72 -6.30 -7.23
CA SER A 193 -1.23 -5.80 -8.52
C SER A 193 -1.72 -4.40 -8.86
N LYS A 194 -2.91 -3.98 -8.37
CA LYS A 194 -3.39 -2.61 -8.54
C LYS A 194 -2.59 -1.58 -7.73
N PHE A 195 -2.20 -1.92 -6.49
CA PHE A 195 -1.30 -1.06 -5.71
C PHE A 195 0.08 -0.97 -6.34
N THR A 196 0.61 -2.09 -6.82
CA THR A 196 1.89 -2.12 -7.53
C THR A 196 1.85 -1.23 -8.76
N LYS A 197 0.77 -1.27 -9.55
CA LYS A 197 0.61 -0.39 -10.72
C LYS A 197 0.56 1.10 -10.35
N ILE A 198 -0.22 1.49 -9.32
CA ILE A 198 -0.27 2.89 -8.86
C ILE A 198 1.13 3.36 -8.44
N ILE A 199 1.88 2.46 -7.77
CA ILE A 199 3.24 2.69 -7.31
C ILE A 199 4.25 2.78 -8.47
N ASP A 200 4.10 1.96 -9.50
CA ASP A 200 4.97 1.95 -10.68
C ASP A 200 4.68 3.15 -11.60
N ASP A 201 3.44 3.64 -11.60
CA ASP A 201 3.02 4.86 -12.31
C ASP A 201 3.47 6.14 -11.57
N ILE A 202 4.01 6.03 -10.35
CA ILE A 202 4.72 7.15 -9.70
C ILE A 202 5.86 7.50 -10.62
N GLY A 203 5.79 8.69 -11.24
CA GLY A 203 6.79 9.27 -12.15
C GLY A 203 8.12 9.60 -11.47
N LEU A 204 8.66 8.63 -10.74
CA LEU A 204 10.00 8.59 -10.22
C LEU A 204 10.91 8.45 -11.44
N ASN A 205 12.11 9.04 -11.35
CA ASN A 205 13.12 8.85 -12.39
C ASN A 205 13.35 7.35 -12.66
N LYS A 206 14.04 6.99 -13.75
CA LYS A 206 14.14 5.60 -14.28
C LYS A 206 14.38 4.46 -13.27
N ASN A 207 14.89 4.75 -12.08
CA ASN A 207 15.21 3.77 -11.04
C ASN A 207 14.49 3.97 -9.68
N GLY A 208 13.63 4.98 -9.51
CA GLY A 208 12.88 5.13 -8.28
C GLY A 208 11.70 4.15 -8.17
N TYR A 209 11.27 3.86 -6.95
CA TYR A 209 10.11 2.99 -6.68
C TYR A 209 9.41 3.39 -5.38
N ALA A 210 8.23 2.86 -5.10
CA ALA A 210 7.61 2.98 -3.79
C ALA A 210 7.27 1.60 -3.20
N PHE A 211 7.03 1.59 -1.90
CA PHE A 211 6.53 0.42 -1.20
C PHE A 211 5.58 0.82 -0.09
N LEU A 212 4.68 -0.10 0.25
CA LEU A 212 3.62 0.12 1.23
C LEU A 212 3.78 -0.86 2.39
N LEU A 213 3.77 -0.33 3.61
CA LEU A 213 3.86 -1.11 4.85
C LEU A 213 2.54 -1.08 5.61
N ARG A 214 2.14 -2.25 6.11
CA ARG A 214 1.11 -2.36 7.13
C ARG A 214 1.67 -1.92 8.50
N LYS A 215 0.80 -1.66 9.48
CA LYS A 215 1.20 -1.39 10.88
C LYS A 215 2.03 -2.51 11.52
N SER A 216 1.89 -3.74 11.02
CA SER A 216 2.70 -4.89 11.44
C SER A 216 4.12 -4.89 10.86
N GLY A 217 4.44 -4.00 9.92
CA GLY A 217 5.69 -3.99 9.17
C GLY A 217 5.71 -4.90 7.94
N VAL A 218 4.59 -5.58 7.65
CA VAL A 218 4.41 -6.41 6.45
C VAL A 218 4.39 -5.53 5.20
N LEU A 219 5.13 -5.94 4.17
CA LEU A 219 5.11 -5.32 2.84
C LEU A 219 3.85 -5.72 2.08
N LEU A 220 3.09 -4.71 1.63
CA LEU A 220 1.88 -4.88 0.81
C LEU A 220 2.18 -4.77 -0.69
N SER A 221 3.21 -4.04 -1.09
CA SER A 221 3.66 -3.91 -2.48
C SER A 221 5.13 -3.57 -2.53
N LEU A 222 5.88 -4.19 -3.45
CA LEU A 222 7.26 -3.88 -3.77
C LEU A 222 7.54 -4.24 -5.25
N ARG A 223 8.36 -3.43 -5.93
CA ARG A 223 8.67 -3.50 -7.37
C ARG A 223 9.30 -4.82 -7.85
N SER A 224 9.87 -5.65 -6.97
CA SER A 224 10.54 -6.87 -7.41
C SER A 224 9.66 -8.11 -7.25
N GLU A 225 9.37 -8.76 -8.38
CA GLU A 225 9.04 -10.18 -8.44
C GLU A 225 10.10 -10.96 -7.63
N GLY A 226 9.70 -11.56 -6.50
CA GLY A 226 10.62 -12.40 -5.71
C GLY A 226 10.42 -12.38 -4.20
N TRP A 227 9.74 -11.37 -3.65
CA TRP A 227 9.45 -11.37 -2.21
C TRP A 227 8.35 -12.35 -1.87
N LYS A 228 8.58 -13.11 -0.79
CA LYS A 228 7.56 -14.01 -0.26
C LYS A 228 6.41 -13.18 0.27
N LEU A 229 5.20 -13.67 0.03
CA LEU A 229 4.01 -13.12 0.66
C LEU A 229 4.23 -13.03 2.19
N LYS A 230 3.84 -11.90 2.80
CA LYS A 230 3.98 -11.61 4.24
C LYS A 230 5.42 -11.31 4.73
N THR A 231 6.39 -11.07 3.84
CA THR A 231 7.69 -10.55 4.26
C THR A 231 7.55 -9.19 4.93
N THR A 232 8.29 -8.99 6.03
CA THR A 232 8.34 -7.72 6.76
C THR A 232 9.60 -6.91 6.45
N ILE A 233 9.53 -5.59 6.61
CA ILE A 233 10.72 -4.73 6.51
C ILE A 233 11.82 -5.12 7.52
N PHE A 234 11.45 -5.69 8.67
CA PHE A 234 12.38 -6.11 9.71
C PHE A 234 13.13 -7.39 9.35
N GLU A 235 12.47 -8.32 8.66
CA GLU A 235 13.15 -9.51 8.12
C GLU A 235 14.18 -9.11 7.06
N ILE A 236 13.83 -8.17 6.17
CA ILE A 236 14.77 -7.62 5.19
C ILE A 236 15.92 -6.90 5.90
N ALA A 237 15.62 -6.06 6.90
CA ALA A 237 16.66 -5.35 7.64
C ALA A 237 17.66 -6.32 8.28
N LYS A 238 17.16 -7.44 8.82
CA LYS A 238 17.98 -8.50 9.40
C LYS A 238 18.81 -9.26 8.36
N GLU A 239 18.21 -9.63 7.23
CA GLU A 239 18.87 -10.36 6.14
C GLU A 239 20.04 -9.56 5.55
N TYR A 240 19.86 -8.25 5.40
CA TYR A 240 20.86 -7.35 4.84
C TYR A 240 21.72 -6.64 5.89
N HIS A 241 21.58 -6.98 7.18
CA HIS A 241 22.29 -6.36 8.29
C HIS A 241 22.22 -4.81 8.30
N SER A 242 21.04 -4.25 8.03
CA SER A 242 20.80 -2.81 7.92
C SER A 242 20.05 -2.24 9.12
N GLU A 243 20.76 -1.64 10.07
CA GLU A 243 20.16 -0.90 11.19
C GLU A 243 19.33 0.31 10.73
N GLU A 244 19.71 0.92 9.61
CA GLU A 244 19.02 2.07 9.04
C GLU A 244 17.63 1.69 8.54
N LEU A 245 17.50 0.53 7.89
CA LEU A 245 16.23 0.00 7.42
C LEU A 245 15.32 -0.39 8.59
N GLU A 246 15.89 -0.97 9.66
CA GLU A 246 15.15 -1.28 10.88
C GLU A 246 14.61 0.01 11.55
N LYS A 247 15.43 1.06 11.65
CA LYS A 247 15.02 2.37 12.18
C LYS A 247 13.93 3.02 11.31
N LEU A 248 14.04 2.92 9.99
CA LEU A 248 13.01 3.38 9.06
C LEU A 248 11.70 2.62 9.28
N GLY A 249 11.75 1.28 9.30
CA GLY A 249 10.59 0.44 9.55
C GLY A 249 9.87 0.79 10.85
N ASN A 250 10.62 0.96 11.95
CA ASN A 250 10.08 1.38 13.23
C ASN A 250 9.36 2.73 13.16
N LYS A 251 9.91 3.73 12.45
CA LYS A 251 9.26 5.03 12.26
C LYS A 251 7.98 4.92 11.43
N MET A 252 8.00 4.11 10.38
CA MET A 252 6.85 3.93 9.49
C MET A 252 5.68 3.23 10.19
N ILE A 253 5.93 2.16 10.96
CA ILE A 253 4.84 1.39 11.61
C ILE A 253 4.12 2.15 12.73
N ILE A 254 4.77 3.16 13.32
CA ILE A 254 4.16 4.04 14.33
C ILE A 254 3.47 5.27 13.71
N GLY A 255 3.40 5.35 12.38
CA GLY A 255 2.76 6.45 11.65
C GLY A 255 3.60 7.73 11.56
N GLY A 256 4.93 7.60 11.60
CA GLY A 256 5.84 8.72 11.39
C GLY A 256 5.84 9.20 9.94
N THR A 257 6.21 10.46 9.76
CA THR A 257 6.53 11.06 8.46
C THR A 257 7.99 11.49 8.46
N GLY A 258 8.65 11.41 7.32
CA GLY A 258 10.01 11.93 7.22
C GLY A 258 10.65 11.75 5.87
N PHE A 259 11.87 12.25 5.81
CA PHE A 259 12.78 12.10 4.70
C PHE A 259 14.12 11.62 5.24
N THR A 260 14.69 10.59 4.63
CA THR A 260 15.96 10.00 5.08
C THR A 260 16.82 9.60 3.90
N TYR A 261 18.10 9.43 4.16
CA TYR A 261 19.08 8.95 3.19
C TYR A 261 19.65 7.65 3.73
N LEU A 262 19.56 6.58 2.95
CA LEU A 262 20.17 5.30 3.30
C LEU A 262 20.65 4.58 2.06
N LYS A 263 21.55 3.62 2.26
CA LYS A 263 21.99 2.72 1.20
C LYS A 263 20.89 1.68 0.96
N ASN A 264 20.28 1.68 -0.22
CA ASN A 264 19.19 0.76 -0.54
C ASN A 264 19.70 -0.68 -0.39
N PRO A 265 19.07 -1.53 0.44
CA PRO A 265 19.52 -2.91 0.65
C PRO A 265 19.43 -3.77 -0.62
N LEU A 266 18.57 -3.41 -1.58
CA LEU A 266 18.32 -4.21 -2.78
C LEU A 266 19.40 -4.08 -3.85
N ASP A 267 19.89 -2.87 -4.09
CA ASP A 267 20.85 -2.55 -5.16
C ASP A 267 22.15 -1.92 -4.64
N TYR A 268 22.25 -1.69 -3.33
CA TYR A 268 23.39 -1.04 -2.67
C TYR A 268 23.66 0.39 -3.16
N GLU A 269 22.71 1.03 -3.86
CA GLU A 269 22.85 2.42 -4.28
C GLU A 269 22.31 3.37 -3.20
N PRO A 270 22.99 4.50 -2.94
CA PRO A 270 22.47 5.49 -2.02
C PRO A 270 21.15 6.07 -2.53
N SER A 271 20.17 6.16 -1.64
CA SER A 271 18.81 6.55 -1.98
C SER A 271 18.19 7.46 -0.95
N TRP A 272 17.45 8.44 -1.43
CA TRP A 272 16.56 9.28 -0.65
C TRP A 272 15.22 8.58 -0.47
N ILE A 273 14.68 8.58 0.74
CA ILE A 273 13.41 7.95 1.08
C ILE A 273 12.51 8.94 1.77
N ALA A 274 11.39 9.29 1.13
CA ALA A 274 10.29 10.01 1.76
C ALA A 274 9.23 9.01 2.21
N PHE A 275 8.72 9.12 3.44
CA PHE A 275 7.70 8.22 3.95
C PHE A 275 6.66 8.95 4.80
N GLY A 276 5.44 8.42 4.84
CA GLY A 276 4.33 8.98 5.61
C GLY A 276 3.17 8.01 5.79
N PRO A 277 2.27 8.28 6.75
CA PRO A 277 1.13 7.41 7.02
C PRO A 277 -0.03 7.63 6.06
N ILE A 278 -0.77 6.57 5.75
CA ILE A 278 -2.09 6.60 5.12
C ILE A 278 -3.14 6.71 6.24
N PRO A 279 -3.89 7.81 6.36
CA PRO A 279 -4.74 8.06 7.53
C PRO A 279 -5.82 7.02 7.82
N SER A 280 -6.53 6.52 6.79
CA SER A 280 -7.65 5.57 6.95
C SER A 280 -7.23 4.24 7.58
N THR A 281 -6.10 3.70 7.15
CA THR A 281 -5.63 2.37 7.57
C THR A 281 -4.50 2.43 8.59
N GLY A 282 -3.82 3.58 8.65
CA GLY A 282 -2.54 3.81 9.33
C GLY A 282 -1.41 2.93 8.79
N TRP A 283 -1.50 2.49 7.54
CA TRP A 283 -0.37 1.97 6.79
C TRP A 283 0.63 3.10 6.50
N SER A 284 1.80 2.79 5.95
CA SER A 284 2.79 3.79 5.60
C SER A 284 3.33 3.56 4.19
N LEU A 285 3.28 4.61 3.37
CA LEU A 285 3.88 4.66 2.04
C LEU A 285 5.31 5.18 2.18
N ALA A 286 6.25 4.57 1.47
CA ALA A 286 7.59 5.10 1.25
C ALA A 286 7.91 5.19 -0.23
N ILE A 287 8.48 6.32 -0.64
CA ILE A 287 8.99 6.59 -1.98
C ILE A 287 10.51 6.61 -1.91
N VAL A 288 11.16 5.80 -2.73
CA VAL A 288 12.61 5.62 -2.83
C VAL A 288 13.12 6.23 -4.12
N LEU A 289 14.08 7.14 -4.01
CA LEU A 289 14.73 7.85 -5.11
C LEU A 289 16.25 7.65 -5.05
N PRO A 290 16.84 6.89 -5.99
CA PRO A 290 18.29 6.76 -6.07
C PRO A 290 18.97 8.11 -6.29
N GLU A 291 20.08 8.34 -5.59
CA GLU A 291 20.88 9.58 -5.67
C GLU A 291 21.48 9.75 -7.07
N LYS A 292 21.93 8.65 -7.69
CA LYS A 292 22.48 8.66 -9.04
C LYS A 292 21.41 8.38 -10.09
N ASN A 293 21.11 9.40 -10.90
CA ASN A 293 20.61 9.27 -12.26
C ASN A 293 21.38 10.21 -13.18
#